data_AF-A0A350UXV1-F1
#
_entry.id   AF-A0A350UXV1-F1
#
_cell.length_a   1.000
_cell.length_b   1.000
_cell.length_c   1.000
_cell.angle_alpha   90.00
_cell.angle_beta   90.00
_cell.angle_gamma   90.00
#
_symmetry.space_group_name_H-M   'P 1'
#
loop_
_entity.id
_entity.type
_entity.pdbx_description
1 polymer ?
#
loop_
_entity_poly.entity_id
_entity_poly.type
_entity_poly.pdbx_seq_one_letter_code
_entity_poly.pdbx_strand_id
1 'polypeptide(L)'
;MKRVTLLFVKALFVILLFAVVQQMVSSSLDIYNNFAYDKAILRYTPYGYVPLLDNPNDYHSSNAEIKGGAFVYVENWESADNGSVVFAKVRSKFSTGYVNNRMLVEANLNVMPIFSVVMLVLIFVFTVKKVYSKIHNVY
;
A
#
# COMPACT_ATOMS: atom_id res chain seq x y z
N MET A 1 -29.23 -35.89 -12.52
CA MET A 1 -29.32 -34.41 -12.53
C MET A 1 -28.92 -33.78 -11.20
N LYS A 2 -29.57 -34.08 -10.05
CA LYS A 2 -29.27 -33.44 -8.74
C LYS A 2 -27.79 -33.42 -8.32
N ARG A 3 -27.01 -34.49 -8.58
CA ARG A 3 -25.57 -34.54 -8.27
C ARG A 3 -24.72 -33.59 -9.13
N VAL A 4 -25.06 -33.45 -10.40
CA VAL A 4 -24.33 -32.58 -11.35
C VAL A 4 -24.58 -31.12 -11.03
N THR A 5 -25.84 -30.74 -10.76
CA THR A 5 -26.19 -29.37 -10.33
C THR A 5 -25.50 -29.01 -9.02
N LEU A 6 -25.41 -29.95 -8.08
CA LEU A 6 -24.77 -29.72 -6.79
C LEU A 6 -23.23 -29.58 -6.90
N LEU A 7 -22.59 -30.32 -7.82
CA LEU A 7 -21.16 -30.13 -8.15
C LEU A 7 -20.91 -28.79 -8.84
N PHE A 8 -21.80 -28.38 -9.76
CA PHE A 8 -21.71 -27.10 -10.44
C PHE A 8 -21.79 -25.91 -9.47
N VAL A 9 -22.76 -25.93 -8.54
CA VAL A 9 -22.90 -24.90 -7.50
C VAL A 9 -21.66 -24.84 -6.60
N LYS A 10 -21.07 -26.00 -6.25
CA LYS A 10 -19.84 -26.06 -5.45
C LYS A 10 -18.64 -25.46 -6.17
N ALA A 11 -18.45 -25.78 -7.45
CA ALA A 11 -17.39 -25.20 -8.28
C ALA A 11 -17.54 -23.68 -8.40
N LEU A 12 -18.77 -23.21 -8.63
CA LEU A 12 -19.06 -21.78 -8.75
C LEU A 12 -18.78 -21.02 -7.45
N PHE A 13 -19.09 -21.64 -6.30
CA PHE A 13 -18.77 -21.08 -4.99
C PHE A 13 -17.26 -20.94 -4.77
N VAL A 14 -16.46 -21.94 -5.18
CA VAL A 14 -14.99 -21.89 -5.07
C VAL A 14 -14.41 -20.77 -5.92
N ILE A 15 -14.90 -20.57 -7.14
CA ILE A 15 -14.46 -19.49 -8.04
C ILE A 15 -14.76 -18.11 -7.43
N LEU A 16 -15.98 -17.92 -6.92
CA LEU A 16 -16.38 -16.69 -6.23
C LEU A 16 -15.47 -16.37 -5.04
N LEU A 17 -15.19 -17.39 -4.22
CA LEU A 17 -14.35 -17.25 -3.04
C LEU A 17 -12.90 -16.89 -3.43
N PHE A 18 -12.37 -17.50 -4.50
CA PHE A 18 -11.04 -17.17 -5.00
C PHE A 18 -10.96 -15.71 -5.51
N ALA A 19 -11.98 -15.24 -6.22
CA ALA A 19 -12.06 -13.85 -6.68
C ALA A 19 -12.06 -12.85 -5.51
N VAL A 20 -12.79 -13.15 -4.43
CA VAL A 20 -12.80 -12.32 -3.21
C VAL A 20 -11.41 -12.26 -2.58
N VAL A 21 -10.70 -13.39 -2.45
CA VAL A 21 -9.34 -13.40 -1.89
C VAL A 21 -8.37 -12.60 -2.76
N GLN A 22 -8.43 -12.75 -4.08
CA GLN A 22 -7.60 -11.97 -5.02
C GLN A 22 -7.84 -10.46 -4.86
N GLN A 23 -9.11 -10.05 -4.73
CA GLN A 23 -9.46 -8.65 -4.49
C GLN A 23 -8.88 -8.15 -3.17
N MET A 24 -9.00 -8.93 -2.08
CA MET A 24 -8.48 -8.54 -0.76
C MET A 24 -6.96 -8.46 -0.73
N VAL A 25 -6.26 -9.38 -1.39
CA VAL A 25 -4.78 -9.35 -1.53
C VAL A 25 -4.36 -8.08 -2.28
N SER A 26 -5.01 -7.77 -3.41
CA SER A 26 -4.71 -6.59 -4.21
C SER A 26 -4.94 -5.30 -3.41
N SER A 27 -6.10 -5.17 -2.75
CA SER A 27 -6.38 -4.01 -1.89
C SER A 27 -5.42 -3.88 -0.71
N SER A 28 -4.94 -4.98 -0.15
CA SER A 28 -3.96 -4.93 0.94
C SER A 28 -2.57 -4.52 0.46
N LEU A 29 -2.19 -4.92 -0.75
CA LEU A 29 -0.96 -4.44 -1.41
C LEU A 29 -1.06 -2.95 -1.72
N ASP A 30 -2.22 -2.47 -2.20
CA ASP A 30 -2.46 -1.04 -2.44
C ASP A 30 -2.40 -0.24 -1.14
N ILE A 31 -3.00 -0.74 -0.07
CA ILE A 31 -2.92 -0.14 1.27
C ILE A 31 -1.48 -0.15 1.77
N TYR A 32 -0.75 -1.26 1.64
CA TYR A 32 0.66 -1.33 2.03
C TYR A 32 1.51 -0.32 1.27
N ASN A 33 1.33 -0.23 -0.05
CA ASN A 33 2.01 0.75 -0.88
C ASN A 33 1.65 2.16 -0.43
N ASN A 34 0.39 2.47 -0.17
CA ASN A 34 0.00 3.82 0.27
C ASN A 34 0.52 4.17 1.67
N PHE A 35 0.53 3.23 2.62
CA PHE A 35 1.01 3.45 4.00
C PHE A 35 2.53 3.46 4.13
N ALA A 36 3.25 2.74 3.26
CA ALA A 36 4.72 2.74 3.29
C ALA A 36 5.31 4.15 3.13
N TYR A 37 4.55 5.06 2.51
CA TYR A 37 5.02 6.41 2.16
C TYR A 37 4.55 7.50 3.13
N ASP A 38 3.79 7.18 4.19
CA ASP A 38 3.31 8.18 5.15
C ASP A 38 4.46 8.96 5.82
N LYS A 39 5.68 8.39 5.90
CA LYS A 39 6.87 9.06 6.42
C LYS A 39 8.05 8.89 5.47
N ALA A 40 8.70 9.99 5.14
CA ALA A 40 9.92 10.01 4.36
C ALA A 40 10.98 10.91 5.00
N ILE A 41 12.25 10.58 4.78
CA ILE A 41 13.40 11.41 5.09
C ILE A 41 13.80 12.17 3.84
N LEU A 42 13.91 13.49 3.98
CA LEU A 42 14.48 14.32 2.92
C LEU A 42 15.94 13.97 2.70
N ARG A 43 16.32 13.70 1.45
CA ARG A 43 17.71 13.44 1.12
C ARG A 43 18.55 14.70 1.38
N TYR A 44 19.78 14.49 1.85
CA TYR A 44 20.75 15.57 1.99
C TYR A 44 20.98 16.25 0.63
N THR A 45 20.79 17.55 0.61
CA THR A 45 21.17 18.42 -0.50
C THR A 45 22.51 19.09 -0.18
N PRO A 46 23.30 19.47 -1.21
CA PRO A 46 24.54 20.23 -0.99
C PRO A 46 24.30 21.59 -0.31
N TYR A 47 23.07 22.11 -0.41
CA TYR A 47 22.65 23.36 0.22
C TYR A 47 22.16 23.19 1.68
N GLY A 48 22.03 21.95 2.17
CA GLY A 48 21.62 21.65 3.55
C GLY A 48 20.10 21.76 3.81
N TYR A 49 19.33 22.33 2.89
CA TYR A 49 17.88 22.44 2.96
C TYR A 49 17.20 22.09 1.63
N VAL A 50 15.90 21.80 1.71
CA VAL A 50 15.00 21.52 0.59
C VAL A 50 13.83 22.50 0.70
N PRO A 51 13.57 23.32 -0.33
CA PRO A 51 12.44 24.23 -0.32
C PRO A 51 11.12 23.45 -0.48
N LEU A 52 10.10 23.89 0.27
CA LEU A 52 8.71 23.51 0.09
C LEU A 52 8.05 24.55 -0.82
N LEU A 53 7.64 24.12 -2.00
CA LEU A 53 7.00 24.98 -2.98
C LEU A 53 5.49 25.02 -2.76
N ASP A 54 4.86 26.19 -2.87
CA ASP A 54 3.39 26.27 -2.89
C ASP A 54 2.83 25.69 -4.20
N ASN A 55 3.55 25.88 -5.30
CA ASN A 55 3.22 25.36 -6.63
C ASN A 55 4.40 24.53 -7.15
N PRO A 56 4.20 23.27 -7.58
CA PRO A 56 5.28 22.41 -8.06
C PRO A 56 5.98 22.95 -9.33
N ASN A 57 5.31 23.83 -10.08
CA ASN A 57 5.83 24.43 -11.30
C ASN A 57 6.57 25.76 -11.09
N ASP A 58 6.57 26.29 -9.86
CA ASP A 58 7.20 27.58 -9.55
C ASP A 58 8.20 27.43 -8.39
N TYR A 59 9.48 27.43 -8.74
CA TYR A 59 10.58 27.27 -7.78
C TYR A 59 10.87 28.53 -6.96
N HIS A 60 10.29 29.67 -7.34
CA HIS A 60 10.50 30.93 -6.64
C HIS A 60 9.52 31.12 -5.47
N SER A 61 8.37 30.45 -5.49
CA SER A 61 7.37 30.48 -4.42
C SER A 61 7.60 29.37 -3.40
N SER A 62 8.72 29.47 -2.67
CA SER A 62 8.98 28.63 -1.51
C SER A 62 8.29 29.20 -0.28
N ASN A 63 7.48 28.39 0.41
CA ASN A 63 6.77 28.78 1.62
C ASN A 63 7.54 28.43 2.91
N ALA A 64 8.47 27.48 2.83
CA ALA A 64 9.28 27.02 3.94
C ALA A 64 10.51 26.26 3.44
N GLU A 65 11.53 26.16 4.29
CA GLU A 65 12.73 25.37 4.01
C GLU A 65 12.85 24.27 5.05
N ILE A 66 13.05 23.03 4.60
CA ILE A 66 13.23 21.89 5.48
C ILE A 66 14.68 21.41 5.38
N LYS A 67 15.34 21.23 6.51
CA LYS A 67 16.71 20.69 6.56
C LYS A 67 16.78 19.30 5.92
N GLY A 68 17.83 19.05 5.13
CA GLY A 68 18.14 17.70 4.65
C GLY A 68 18.34 16.74 5.83
N GLY A 69 17.81 15.52 5.72
CA GLY A 69 17.78 14.53 6.80
C GLY A 69 16.60 14.66 7.76
N ALA A 70 15.72 15.64 7.59
CA ALA A 70 14.50 15.76 8.39
C ALA A 70 13.39 14.82 7.91
N PHE A 71 12.55 14.40 8.85
CA PHE A 71 11.33 13.64 8.60
C PHE A 71 10.21 14.54 8.08
N VAL A 72 9.53 14.07 7.04
CA VAL A 72 8.33 14.68 6.46
C VAL A 72 7.26 13.61 6.24
N TYR A 73 6.01 14.02 6.23
CA TYR A 73 4.90 13.14 5.87
C TYR A 73 4.56 13.33 4.40
N VAL A 74 4.48 12.26 3.61
CA VAL A 74 4.11 12.38 2.20
C VAL A 74 2.59 12.34 2.09
N GLU A 75 1.99 13.41 1.57
CA GLU A 75 0.54 13.48 1.34
C GLU A 75 0.15 12.94 -0.04
N ASN A 76 0.99 13.19 -1.05
CA ASN A 76 0.77 12.74 -2.42
C ASN A 76 2.11 12.69 -3.18
N TRP A 77 2.23 11.86 -4.21
CA TRP A 77 3.43 11.75 -5.03
C TRP A 77 3.11 11.48 -6.50
N GLU A 78 3.94 12.02 -7.38
CA GLU A 78 3.83 11.77 -8.81
C GLU A 78 4.56 10.49 -9.24
N SER A 79 5.66 10.14 -8.56
CA SER A 79 6.44 8.96 -8.90
C SER A 79 7.16 8.34 -7.69
N ALA A 80 7.28 7.01 -7.71
CA ALA A 80 8.04 6.24 -6.73
C ALA A 80 8.93 5.22 -7.45
N ASP A 81 10.19 5.12 -7.02
CA ASP A 81 11.19 4.19 -7.58
C ASP A 81 12.17 3.75 -6.47
N ASN A 82 12.38 2.44 -6.34
CA ASN A 82 13.35 1.82 -5.42
C ASN A 82 13.36 2.41 -3.99
N GLY A 83 12.20 2.44 -3.33
CA GLY A 83 12.08 2.93 -1.95
C GLY A 83 12.28 4.44 -1.80
N SER A 84 12.24 5.17 -2.91
CA SER A 84 12.33 6.63 -2.93
C SER A 84 11.13 7.24 -3.64
N VAL A 85 10.66 8.39 -3.15
CA VAL A 85 9.59 9.17 -3.77
C VAL A 85 10.20 10.41 -4.43
N VAL A 86 9.75 10.73 -5.64
CA VAL A 86 10.19 11.91 -6.39
C VAL A 86 8.95 12.73 -6.76
N PHE A 87 9.05 14.07 -6.59
CA PHE A 87 7.95 15.01 -6.76
C PHE A 87 6.75 14.64 -5.88
N ALA A 88 6.79 15.13 -4.64
CA ALA A 88 5.74 14.82 -3.69
C ALA A 88 5.25 16.06 -2.97
N LYS A 89 3.95 16.07 -2.70
CA LYS A 89 3.36 16.96 -1.71
C LYS A 89 3.66 16.37 -0.34
N VAL A 90 4.30 17.16 0.51
CA VAL A 90 4.69 16.74 1.85
C VAL A 90 4.25 17.74 2.89
N ARG A 91 4.05 17.23 4.11
CA ARG A 91 3.72 17.99 5.30
C ARG A 91 4.86 17.90 6.31
N SER A 92 5.41 19.06 6.64
CA SER A 92 6.31 19.27 7.77
C SER A 92 5.49 19.53 9.05
N LYS A 93 6.17 19.75 10.17
CA LYS A 93 5.53 20.08 11.45
C LYS A 93 4.68 21.37 11.40
N PHE A 94 5.02 22.31 10.52
CA PHE A 94 4.41 23.65 10.49
C PHE A 94 3.92 24.10 9.12
N SER A 95 4.25 23.36 8.05
CA SER A 95 3.95 23.77 6.67
C SER A 95 3.68 22.55 5.79
N THR A 96 2.89 22.75 4.74
CA THR A 96 2.64 21.76 3.69
C THR A 96 3.04 22.38 2.35
N GLY A 97 3.63 21.59 1.46
CA GLY A 97 4.07 22.08 0.15
C GLY A 97 4.59 20.95 -0.73
N TYR A 98 5.02 21.29 -1.93
CA TYR A 98 5.58 20.37 -2.91
C TYR A 98 7.10 20.35 -2.80
N VAL A 99 7.67 19.16 -2.90
CA VAL A 99 9.11 18.94 -2.90
C VAL A 99 9.50 18.25 -4.20
N ASN A 100 10.28 18.95 -5.01
CA ASN A 100 11.02 18.35 -6.10
C ASN A 100 12.39 17.88 -5.61
N ASN A 101 12.39 16.82 -4.82
CA ASN A 101 13.60 16.12 -4.44
C ASN A 101 13.27 14.64 -4.25
N ARG A 102 14.25 13.77 -4.51
CA ARG A 102 14.15 12.36 -4.18
C ARG A 102 14.22 12.22 -2.67
N MET A 103 13.17 11.67 -2.06
CA MET A 103 13.08 11.43 -0.63
C MET A 103 13.26 9.95 -0.35
N LEU A 104 14.05 9.63 0.68
CA LEU A 104 14.25 8.27 1.14
C LEU A 104 13.10 7.91 2.05
N VAL A 105 12.33 6.90 1.69
CA VAL A 105 11.16 6.52 2.46
C VAL A 105 11.64 5.61 3.58
N GLU A 106 11.49 6.05 4.82
CA GLU A 106 11.54 5.10 5.94
C GLU A 106 10.21 4.37 5.94
N ALA A 107 10.17 3.28 5.18
CA ALA A 107 9.07 2.34 5.25
C ALA A 107 9.08 1.75 6.65
N ASN A 108 8.32 2.36 7.57
CA ASN A 108 7.92 1.65 8.77
C ASN A 108 7.01 0.54 8.26
N LEU A 109 7.58 -0.66 8.07
CA LEU A 109 6.88 -1.87 7.65
C LEU A 109 5.71 -2.06 8.61
N ASN A 110 4.57 -1.48 8.28
CA ASN A 110 3.35 -1.72 9.01
C ASN A 110 2.98 -3.15 8.62
N VAL A 111 3.39 -4.11 9.43
CA VAL A 111 3.22 -5.55 9.18
C VAL A 111 1.77 -5.99 9.32
N MET A 112 0.92 -5.13 9.87
CA MET A 112 -0.50 -5.40 10.17
C MET A 112 -1.35 -5.78 8.94
N PRO A 113 -1.24 -5.11 7.78
CA PRO A 113 -1.93 -5.50 6.54
C PRO A 113 -1.42 -6.85 6.02
N ILE A 114 -0.10 -7.08 6.08
CA ILE A 114 0.52 -8.34 5.64
C ILE A 114 0.02 -9.51 6.49
N PHE A 115 0.03 -9.38 7.83
CA PHE A 115 -0.52 -10.38 8.73
C PHE A 115 -2.01 -10.65 8.48
N SER A 116 -2.78 -9.60 8.21
CA SER A 116 -4.21 -9.73 7.91
C SER A 116 -4.45 -10.55 6.64
N VAL A 117 -3.66 -10.31 5.57
CA VAL A 117 -3.72 -11.09 4.33
C VAL A 117 -3.34 -12.55 4.56
N VAL A 118 -2.24 -12.81 5.28
CA VAL A 118 -1.79 -14.18 5.57
C VAL A 118 -2.85 -14.94 6.36
N MET A 119 -3.46 -14.31 7.38
CA MET A 119 -4.57 -14.90 8.13
C MET A 119 -5.77 -15.21 7.23
N LEU A 120 -6.11 -14.31 6.31
CA LEU A 120 -7.24 -14.49 5.40
C LEU A 120 -7.02 -15.67 4.44
N VAL A 121 -5.80 -15.83 3.93
CA VAL A 121 -5.40 -16.99 3.11
C VAL A 121 -5.49 -18.28 3.92
N LEU A 122 -5.05 -18.30 5.18
CA LEU A 122 -5.16 -19.47 6.04
C LEU A 122 -6.63 -19.85 6.31
N ILE A 123 -7.49 -18.87 6.62
CA ILE A 123 -8.93 -19.07 6.80
C ILE A 123 -9.56 -19.60 5.51
N PHE A 124 -9.15 -19.08 4.35
CA PHE A 124 -9.60 -19.54 3.04
C PHE A 124 -9.25 -21.01 2.81
N VAL A 125 -7.98 -21.37 2.94
CA VAL A 125 -7.51 -22.76 2.77
C VAL A 125 -8.23 -23.70 3.72
N PHE A 126 -8.42 -23.29 4.98
CA PHE A 126 -9.16 -24.08 5.96
C PHE A 126 -10.63 -24.27 5.55
N THR A 127 -11.28 -23.22 5.07
CA THR A 127 -12.68 -23.26 4.63
C THR A 127 -12.86 -24.14 3.39
N VAL A 128 -11.98 -23.99 2.39
CA VAL A 128 -11.98 -24.83 1.19
C VAL A 128 -11.75 -26.30 1.56
N LYS A 129 -10.77 -26.59 2.43
CA LYS A 129 -10.51 -27.96 2.92
C LYS A 129 -11.73 -28.55 3.63
N LYS A 130 -12.39 -27.77 4.48
CA LYS A 130 -13.61 -28.18 5.21
C LYS A 130 -14.77 -28.46 4.27
N VAL A 131 -14.96 -27.61 3.26
CA VAL A 131 -15.97 -27.80 2.21
C VAL A 131 -15.65 -29.06 1.41
N TYR A 132 -14.41 -29.20 0.89
CA TYR A 132 -13.98 -30.38 0.14
C TYR A 132 -14.17 -31.69 0.93
N SER A 133 -13.74 -31.73 2.19
CA SER A 133 -13.93 -32.88 3.07
C SER A 133 -15.42 -33.21 3.26
N LYS A 134 -16.30 -32.22 3.48
CA LYS A 134 -17.75 -32.44 3.53
C LYS A 134 -18.35 -32.91 2.21
N ILE A 135 -17.72 -32.63 1.08
CA ILE A 135 -18.17 -33.10 -0.23
C ILE A 135 -17.76 -34.56 -0.43
N HIS A 136 -16.58 -34.94 0.03
CA HIS A 136 -15.99 -36.26 -0.20
C HIS A 136 -16.32 -37.30 0.89
N ASN A 137 -16.58 -36.89 2.15
CA ASN A 137 -17.05 -37.75 3.25
C ASN A 137 -18.57 -38.04 3.20
N VAL A 138 -19.22 -37.90 2.04
CA VAL A 138 -20.62 -38.32 1.84
C VAL A 138 -20.68 -39.73 1.26
N TYR A 139 -19.72 -40.58 1.63
CA TYR A 139 -19.71 -42.01 1.39
C TYR A 139 -19.42 -42.75 2.69
#